data_AF-A0A7Y4ZSQ4-F1
#
_entry.id   AF-A0A7Y4ZSQ4-F1
#
_cell.length_a   1.000
_cell.length_b   1.000
_cell.length_c   1.000
_cell.angle_alpha   90.00
_cell.angle_beta   90.00
_cell.angle_gamma   90.00
#
_symmetry.space_group_name_H-M   'P 1'
#
loop_
_entity.id
_entity.type
_entity.pdbx_description
1 polymer ?
#
loop_
_entity_poly.entity_id
_entity_poly.type
_entity_poly.pdbx_seq_one_letter_code
_entity_poly.pdbx_strand_id
1 'polypeptide(L)'
;MGTIGDLLGELPWGLHDAFLETLHVDYVAARLELTVRLMMSKYQDRDQRAMIRVDGLVYCAVEAPDARSMDELEEGPVWIDAGSGIARNAAPGIPEAPEGCFVHWLFVRDWNAFIHICGKDATFTWLEPEPVPARADTGLLYPGDELPEPGVGEPDSAPPAAREVIMGPSIDDACADLPWGLHDAHLEALHVDYAGGVAELTVRPFKSDQRTRLRVEGLAYCAVDPPDPRPERPGALWISDGSGIAPSATEHIPAAPAGCFVHWLFAHECNAFIHICGRRATVA
;
A
#
# COMPACT_ATOMS: atom_id res chain seq x y z
N MET A 1 -10.82 -10.87 -21.60
CA MET A 1 -9.78 -10.25 -20.78
C MET A 1 -10.32 -8.88 -20.43
N GLY A 2 -10.51 -8.60 -19.15
CA GLY A 2 -11.01 -7.32 -18.66
C GLY A 2 -9.87 -6.58 -17.95
N THR A 3 -9.77 -5.28 -18.17
CA THR A 3 -8.85 -4.41 -17.43
C THR A 3 -9.51 -3.89 -16.15
N ILE A 4 -8.75 -3.29 -15.22
CA ILE A 4 -9.37 -2.60 -14.09
C ILE A 4 -10.34 -1.51 -14.60
N GLY A 5 -9.94 -0.74 -15.61
CA GLY A 5 -10.79 0.30 -16.19
C GLY A 5 -12.14 -0.22 -16.72
N ASP A 6 -12.16 -1.40 -17.35
CA ASP A 6 -13.40 -2.03 -17.81
C ASP A 6 -14.31 -2.37 -16.63
N LEU A 7 -13.75 -2.92 -15.54
CA LEU A 7 -14.49 -3.22 -14.31
C LEU A 7 -15.07 -1.95 -13.67
N LEU A 8 -14.28 -0.87 -13.61
CA LEU A 8 -14.73 0.39 -13.01
C LEU A 8 -15.89 1.03 -13.78
N GLY A 9 -15.93 0.84 -15.11
CA GLY A 9 -17.04 1.30 -15.94
C GLY A 9 -18.38 0.60 -15.64
N GLU A 10 -18.35 -0.56 -14.99
CA GLU A 10 -19.54 -1.32 -14.58
C GLU A 10 -20.03 -0.95 -13.16
N LEU A 11 -19.20 -0.25 -12.38
CA LEU A 11 -19.52 0.16 -11.01
C LEU A 11 -20.26 1.51 -10.99
N PRO A 12 -21.20 1.74 -10.05
CA PRO A 12 -21.98 2.99 -10.00
C PRO A 12 -21.14 4.27 -9.90
N TRP A 13 -19.98 4.21 -9.23
CA TRP A 13 -19.06 5.33 -9.00
C TRP A 13 -17.60 4.99 -9.29
N GLY A 14 -17.32 3.84 -9.92
CA GLY A 14 -15.94 3.37 -10.10
C GLY A 14 -15.20 3.23 -8.77
N LEU A 15 -13.96 3.74 -8.70
CA LEU A 15 -13.15 3.86 -7.48
C LEU A 15 -13.08 5.30 -6.96
N HIS A 16 -13.91 6.22 -7.46
CA HIS A 16 -13.93 7.58 -6.94
C HIS A 16 -14.36 7.56 -5.47
N ASP A 17 -13.57 8.21 -4.63
CA ASP A 17 -13.78 8.31 -3.19
C ASP A 17 -13.82 6.96 -2.45
N ALA A 18 -13.22 5.92 -3.03
CA ALA A 18 -13.16 4.60 -2.42
C ALA A 18 -12.08 4.56 -1.33
N PHE A 19 -12.14 3.54 -0.48
CA PHE A 19 -11.10 3.27 0.51
C PHE A 19 -10.37 1.98 0.16
N LEU A 20 -9.04 2.03 0.08
CA LEU A 20 -8.18 0.85 -0.01
C LEU A 20 -7.89 0.34 1.39
N GLU A 21 -8.41 -0.85 1.72
CA GLU A 21 -8.16 -1.49 3.01
C GLU A 21 -6.88 -2.31 2.98
N THR A 22 -6.72 -3.15 1.95
CA THR A 22 -5.57 -4.07 1.86
C THR A 22 -5.01 -4.15 0.44
N LEU A 23 -3.69 -4.28 0.33
CA LEU A 23 -2.96 -4.60 -0.90
C LEU A 23 -2.14 -5.87 -0.68
N HIS A 24 -2.28 -6.85 -1.55
CA HIS A 24 -1.55 -8.11 -1.46
C HIS A 24 -0.91 -8.47 -2.81
N VAL A 25 0.40 -8.62 -2.83
CA VAL A 25 1.18 -9.06 -4.00
C VAL A 25 1.72 -10.46 -3.74
N ASP A 26 1.33 -11.41 -4.57
CA ASP A 26 1.91 -12.75 -4.65
C ASP A 26 2.83 -12.81 -5.88
N TYR A 27 4.13 -12.65 -5.65
CA TYR A 27 5.14 -12.63 -6.71
C TYR A 27 5.30 -14.00 -7.38
N VAL A 28 5.07 -15.09 -6.64
CA VAL A 28 5.16 -16.45 -7.17
C VAL A 28 4.01 -16.74 -8.14
N ALA A 29 2.80 -16.31 -7.79
CA ALA A 29 1.61 -16.48 -8.63
C ALA A 29 1.44 -15.36 -9.67
N ALA A 30 2.30 -14.33 -9.66
CA ALA A 30 2.15 -13.11 -10.45
C ALA A 30 0.72 -12.53 -10.31
N ARG A 31 0.32 -12.25 -9.06
CA ARG A 31 -1.03 -11.80 -8.73
C ARG A 31 -1.02 -10.62 -7.76
N LEU A 32 -1.92 -9.68 -7.99
CA LEU A 32 -2.28 -8.62 -7.04
C LEU A 32 -3.73 -8.79 -6.61
N GLU A 33 -4.00 -8.58 -5.33
CA GLU A 33 -5.34 -8.53 -4.74
C GLU A 33 -5.49 -7.23 -3.93
N LEU A 34 -6.54 -6.46 -4.23
CA LEU A 34 -6.90 -5.22 -3.57
C LEU A 34 -8.26 -5.36 -2.91
N THR A 35 -8.32 -5.21 -1.60
CA THR A 35 -9.61 -5.09 -0.90
C THR A 35 -9.98 -3.63 -0.78
N VAL A 36 -11.13 -3.27 -1.33
CA VAL A 36 -11.62 -1.89 -1.36
C VAL A 36 -13.02 -1.78 -0.75
N ARG A 37 -13.34 -0.61 -0.20
CA ARG A 37 -14.73 -0.18 0.08
C ARG A 37 -15.14 0.85 -0.95
N LEU A 38 -16.16 0.51 -1.71
CA LEU A 38 -16.70 1.35 -2.78
C LEU A 38 -17.87 2.17 -2.27
N MET A 39 -17.92 3.46 -2.62
CA MET A 39 -19.08 4.29 -2.35
C MET A 39 -20.25 3.86 -3.24
N MET A 40 -21.38 3.55 -2.61
CA MET A 40 -22.55 2.98 -3.29
C MET A 40 -23.69 3.98 -3.47
N SER A 41 -23.59 5.15 -2.85
CA SER A 41 -24.60 6.20 -2.92
C SER A 41 -23.97 7.55 -3.24
N LYS A 42 -24.77 8.43 -3.82
CA LYS A 42 -24.38 9.82 -4.09
C LYS A 42 -24.00 10.59 -2.82
N TYR A 43 -24.61 10.23 -1.69
CA TYR A 43 -24.39 10.88 -0.41
C TYR A 43 -23.23 10.26 0.38
N GLN A 44 -22.58 9.21 -0.17
CA GLN A 44 -21.49 8.48 0.47
C GLN A 44 -21.86 7.96 1.88
N ASP A 45 -23.16 7.76 2.11
CA ASP A 45 -23.73 7.25 3.36
C ASP A 45 -23.79 5.72 3.38
N ARG A 46 -23.47 5.08 2.26
CA ARG A 46 -23.34 3.62 2.14
C ARG A 46 -22.12 3.25 1.33
N ASP A 47 -21.39 2.27 1.83
CA ASP A 47 -20.28 1.64 1.14
C ASP A 47 -20.51 0.13 0.99
N GLN A 48 -19.76 -0.52 0.11
CA GLN A 48 -19.76 -1.97 -0.01
C GLN A 48 -18.35 -2.48 -0.28
N ARG A 49 -17.96 -3.51 0.47
CA ARG A 49 -16.64 -4.11 0.36
C ARG A 49 -16.52 -5.04 -0.85
N ALA A 50 -15.43 -4.92 -1.58
CA ALA A 50 -15.12 -5.72 -2.75
C ALA A 50 -13.64 -6.08 -2.84
N MET A 51 -13.34 -7.07 -3.68
CA MET A 51 -11.99 -7.49 -4.06
C MET A 51 -11.78 -7.23 -5.55
N ILE A 52 -10.70 -6.52 -5.89
CA ILE A 52 -10.16 -6.45 -7.25
C ILE A 52 -8.93 -7.34 -7.29
N ARG A 53 -8.92 -8.30 -8.21
CA ARG A 53 -7.80 -9.22 -8.40
C ARG A 53 -7.22 -9.05 -9.79
N VAL A 54 -5.91 -8.87 -9.88
CA VAL A 54 -5.14 -8.80 -11.13
C VAL A 54 -4.30 -10.06 -11.27
N ASP A 55 -4.49 -10.81 -12.34
CA ASP A 55 -3.68 -11.97 -12.71
C ASP A 55 -2.71 -11.62 -13.85
N GLY A 56 -1.57 -12.32 -13.88
CA GLY A 56 -0.49 -11.98 -14.80
C GLY A 56 0.10 -10.61 -14.48
N LEU A 57 0.21 -10.30 -13.18
CA LEU A 57 0.86 -9.10 -12.67
C LEU A 57 2.28 -9.03 -13.24
N VAL A 58 2.60 -7.89 -13.83
CA VAL A 58 3.95 -7.51 -14.25
C VAL A 58 4.56 -6.74 -13.09
N TYR A 59 3.94 -5.62 -12.70
CA TYR A 59 4.43 -4.84 -11.57
C TYR A 59 3.33 -4.19 -10.75
N CYS A 60 3.65 -3.92 -9.49
CA CYS A 60 2.91 -3.04 -8.59
C CYS A 60 3.95 -2.10 -7.95
N ALA A 61 3.92 -0.82 -8.33
CA ALA A 61 4.77 0.22 -7.76
C ALA A 61 3.92 1.08 -6.83
N VAL A 62 4.41 1.36 -5.64
CA VAL A 62 3.74 2.16 -4.61
C VAL A 62 4.65 3.33 -4.30
N GLU A 63 4.27 4.54 -4.70
CA GLU A 63 5.03 5.74 -4.37
C GLU A 63 4.96 6.00 -2.86
N ALA A 64 6.05 6.52 -2.30
CA ALA A 64 6.05 6.93 -0.90
C ALA A 64 5.21 8.21 -0.70
N PRO A 65 4.69 8.45 0.52
CA PRO A 65 3.97 9.68 0.82
C PRO A 65 4.82 10.94 0.60
N ASP A 66 4.18 12.01 0.17
CA ASP A 66 4.80 13.34 0.13
C ASP A 66 5.26 13.72 1.55
N ALA A 67 6.47 14.27 1.67
CA ALA A 67 7.03 14.65 2.96
C ALA A 67 6.12 15.60 3.77
N ARG A 68 5.29 16.40 3.10
CA ARG A 68 4.32 17.32 3.74
C ARG A 68 3.11 16.60 4.34
N SER A 69 2.79 15.41 3.84
CA SER A 69 1.68 14.59 4.32
C SER A 69 2.05 13.74 5.54
N MET A 70 3.34 13.64 5.88
CA MET A 70 3.83 12.74 6.93
C MET A 70 3.27 13.02 8.33
N ASP A 71 3.01 14.30 8.64
CA ASP A 71 2.42 14.70 9.92
C ASP A 71 0.90 14.42 10.00
N GLU A 72 0.27 14.15 8.85
CA GLU A 72 -1.18 13.93 8.69
C GLU A 72 -1.51 12.46 8.40
N LEU A 73 -0.53 11.56 8.39
CA LEU A 73 -0.77 10.13 8.18
C LEU A 73 -1.53 9.53 9.37
N GLU A 74 -2.80 9.23 9.13
CA GLU A 74 -3.64 8.49 10.07
C GLU A 74 -3.55 6.98 9.83
N GLU A 75 -3.64 6.19 10.90
CA GLU A 75 -3.80 4.74 10.80
C GLU A 75 -5.21 4.45 10.27
N GLY A 76 -5.31 3.62 9.23
CA GLY A 76 -6.60 3.29 8.65
C GLY A 76 -6.55 3.01 7.15
N PRO A 77 -7.69 2.63 6.57
CA PRO A 77 -7.78 2.47 5.13
C PRO A 77 -7.53 3.82 4.45
N VAL A 78 -6.84 3.80 3.31
CA VAL A 78 -6.45 5.03 2.62
C VAL A 78 -7.47 5.40 1.56
N TRP A 79 -7.77 6.69 1.43
CA TRP A 79 -8.71 7.18 0.44
C TRP A 79 -8.05 7.19 -0.94
N ILE A 80 -8.75 6.62 -1.92
CA ILE A 80 -8.24 6.46 -3.28
C ILE A 80 -9.17 7.03 -4.34
N ASP A 81 -8.56 7.47 -5.43
CA ASP A 81 -9.18 7.64 -6.74
C ASP A 81 -8.40 6.81 -7.77
N ALA A 82 -8.92 6.62 -8.98
CA ALA A 82 -8.30 5.76 -9.97
C ALA A 82 -8.40 6.28 -11.41
N GLY A 83 -7.50 5.78 -12.25
CA GLY A 83 -7.56 6.04 -13.68
C GLY A 83 -6.64 5.14 -14.49
N SER A 84 -6.80 5.21 -15.80
CA SER A 84 -6.06 4.35 -16.73
C SER A 84 -4.79 5.01 -17.26
N GLY A 85 -3.82 4.19 -17.67
CA GLY A 85 -2.55 4.63 -18.22
C GLY A 85 -1.53 5.00 -17.14
N ILE A 86 -0.58 5.86 -17.48
CA ILE A 86 0.39 6.43 -16.53
C ILE A 86 -0.14 7.78 -16.08
N ALA A 87 -0.14 8.04 -14.76
CA ALA A 87 -0.58 9.33 -14.23
C ALA A 87 0.31 10.46 -14.76
N ARG A 88 -0.27 11.64 -15.05
CA ARG A 88 0.50 12.78 -15.61
C ARG A 88 1.65 13.26 -14.70
N ASN A 89 1.48 13.05 -13.40
CA ASN A 89 2.43 13.46 -12.36
C ASN A 89 3.07 12.23 -11.68
N ALA A 90 3.07 11.07 -12.34
CA ALA A 90 3.71 9.87 -11.82
C ALA A 90 5.20 10.10 -11.59
N ALA A 91 5.76 9.39 -10.61
CA ALA A 91 7.20 9.29 -10.44
C ALA A 91 7.88 8.86 -11.74
N PRO A 92 9.11 9.36 -12.03
CA PRO A 92 9.86 8.91 -13.18
C PRO A 92 10.13 7.40 -13.08
N GLY A 93 10.18 6.73 -14.23
CA GLY A 93 10.60 5.32 -14.30
C GLY A 93 9.47 4.29 -14.29
N ILE A 94 8.19 4.69 -14.34
CA ILE A 94 7.09 3.75 -14.60
C ILE A 94 7.29 3.08 -15.98
N PRO A 95 7.44 1.74 -16.04
CA PRO A 95 7.63 1.04 -17.31
C PRO A 95 6.40 1.14 -18.22
N GLU A 96 6.63 1.05 -19.54
CA GLU A 96 5.53 0.84 -20.48
C GLU A 96 4.91 -0.55 -20.30
N ALA A 97 3.59 -0.67 -20.50
CA ALA A 97 2.93 -1.97 -20.47
C ALA A 97 3.44 -2.87 -21.61
N PRO A 98 3.84 -4.12 -21.30
CA PRO A 98 4.08 -5.13 -22.33
C PRO A 98 2.83 -5.39 -23.18
N GLU A 99 3.01 -5.97 -24.36
CA GLU A 99 1.89 -6.35 -25.23
C GLU A 99 0.89 -7.27 -24.47
N GLY A 100 -0.40 -6.93 -24.56
CA GLY A 100 -1.47 -7.66 -23.89
C GLY A 100 -1.62 -7.35 -22.40
N CYS A 101 -0.87 -6.38 -21.86
CA CYS A 101 -1.04 -5.89 -20.50
C CYS A 101 -1.70 -4.49 -20.49
N PHE A 102 -2.31 -4.12 -19.37
CA PHE A 102 -2.82 -2.77 -19.10
C PHE A 102 -1.98 -2.10 -18.02
N VAL A 103 -1.97 -0.76 -18.01
CA VAL A 103 -1.50 0.05 -16.85
C VAL A 103 -2.70 0.78 -16.25
N HIS A 104 -2.79 0.74 -14.92
CA HIS A 104 -3.77 1.47 -14.12
C HIS A 104 -3.09 2.14 -12.95
N TRP A 105 -3.60 3.28 -12.50
CA TRP A 105 -3.10 3.96 -11.31
C TRP A 105 -4.22 4.15 -10.30
N LEU A 106 -3.84 4.14 -9.02
CA LEU A 106 -4.65 4.60 -7.90
C LEU A 106 -3.95 5.83 -7.31
N PHE A 107 -4.65 6.93 -7.16
CA PHE A 107 -4.15 8.10 -6.43
C PHE A 107 -4.54 7.95 -4.96
N VAL A 108 -3.56 7.96 -4.05
CA VAL A 108 -3.78 7.88 -2.60
C VAL A 108 -3.74 9.31 -2.04
N ARG A 109 -4.88 9.83 -1.63
CA ARG A 109 -5.00 11.26 -1.25
C ARG A 109 -4.24 11.60 0.01
N ASP A 110 -4.31 10.74 1.02
CA ASP A 110 -3.63 10.92 2.30
C ASP A 110 -2.12 11.08 2.11
N TRP A 111 -1.58 10.50 1.04
CA TRP A 111 -0.16 10.48 0.73
C TRP A 111 0.22 11.50 -0.35
N ASN A 112 -0.77 12.02 -1.07
CA ASN A 112 -0.57 12.74 -2.33
C ASN A 112 0.38 11.99 -3.29
N ALA A 113 0.17 10.68 -3.43
CA ALA A 113 1.07 9.77 -4.15
C ALA A 113 0.26 8.75 -4.97
N PHE A 114 0.93 8.01 -5.86
CA PHE A 114 0.27 7.03 -6.72
C PHE A 114 0.69 5.57 -6.43
N ILE A 115 -0.24 4.65 -6.62
CA ILE A 115 0.01 3.21 -6.80
C ILE A 115 -0.17 2.90 -8.28
N HIS A 116 0.85 2.39 -8.95
CA HIS A 116 0.81 1.98 -10.35
C HIS A 116 0.78 0.47 -10.47
N ILE A 117 -0.14 -0.05 -11.28
CA ILE A 117 -0.40 -1.48 -11.45
C ILE A 117 -0.32 -1.79 -12.93
N CYS A 118 0.47 -2.81 -13.29
CA CYS A 118 0.47 -3.38 -14.63
C CYS A 118 0.22 -4.88 -14.57
N GLY A 119 -0.76 -5.37 -15.32
CA GLY A 119 -1.12 -6.79 -15.39
C GLY A 119 -1.91 -7.12 -16.64
N LYS A 120 -2.30 -8.40 -16.78
CA LYS A 120 -3.00 -8.90 -17.98
C LYS A 120 -4.50 -8.86 -17.86
N ASP A 121 -5.01 -9.34 -16.73
CA ASP A 121 -6.43 -9.53 -16.50
C ASP A 121 -6.81 -9.05 -15.11
N ALA A 122 -7.96 -8.39 -15.01
CA ALA A 122 -8.57 -7.99 -13.75
C ALA A 122 -9.93 -8.69 -13.59
N THR A 123 -10.24 -9.06 -12.35
CA THR A 123 -11.53 -9.58 -11.93
C THR A 123 -12.02 -8.85 -10.69
N PHE A 124 -13.33 -8.83 -10.51
CA PHE A 124 -14.01 -8.14 -9.42
C PHE A 124 -14.92 -9.12 -8.67
N THR A 125 -15.00 -9.02 -7.35
CA THR A 125 -15.92 -9.83 -6.54
C THR A 125 -16.40 -9.04 -5.33
N TRP A 126 -17.71 -9.00 -5.11
CA TRP A 126 -18.29 -8.46 -3.88
C TRP A 126 -17.95 -9.36 -2.68
N LEU A 127 -17.45 -8.75 -1.61
CA LEU A 127 -17.17 -9.46 -0.35
C LEU A 127 -18.32 -9.33 0.65
N GLU A 128 -19.19 -8.34 0.44
CA GLU A 128 -20.42 -8.12 1.19
C GLU A 128 -21.64 -8.37 0.28
N PRO A 129 -22.74 -8.97 0.77
CA PRO A 129 -23.91 -9.28 -0.06
C PRO A 129 -24.72 -8.04 -0.46
N GLU A 130 -24.63 -6.97 0.33
CA GLU A 130 -25.34 -5.71 0.12
C GLU A 130 -24.52 -4.54 0.67
N PRO A 131 -24.74 -3.30 0.19
CA PRO A 131 -24.12 -2.11 0.79
C PRO A 131 -24.48 -1.96 2.27
N VAL A 132 -23.56 -1.46 3.08
CA VAL A 132 -23.75 -1.18 4.50
C VAL A 132 -23.66 0.34 4.74
N PRO A 133 -24.16 0.88 5.87
CA PRO A 133 -23.88 2.26 6.23
C PRO A 133 -22.38 2.54 6.23
N ALA A 134 -21.96 3.65 5.62
CA ALA A 134 -20.56 4.00 5.49
C ALA A 134 -19.91 4.16 6.88
N ARG A 135 -18.71 3.62 7.03
CA ARG A 135 -17.99 3.63 8.32
C ARG A 135 -17.21 4.90 8.57
N ALA A 136 -16.92 5.65 7.51
CA ALA A 136 -16.29 6.94 7.62
C ALA A 136 -17.34 7.95 8.10
N ASP A 137 -17.09 8.61 9.22
CA ASP A 137 -17.71 9.90 9.51
C ASP A 137 -17.08 10.90 8.53
N THR A 138 -17.53 10.88 7.28
CA THR A 138 -16.85 11.62 6.20
C THR A 138 -16.88 13.12 6.43
N GLY A 139 -17.72 13.61 7.35
CA GLY A 139 -17.86 15.04 7.67
C GLY A 139 -18.16 15.91 6.45
N LEU A 140 -18.48 15.31 5.30
CA LEU A 140 -18.65 15.98 4.03
C LEU A 140 -20.03 16.64 4.04
N LEU A 141 -20.01 17.97 4.14
CA LEU A 141 -21.21 18.79 4.01
C LEU A 141 -21.51 18.98 2.52
N TYR A 142 -22.69 18.56 2.09
CA TYR A 142 -23.18 18.76 0.73
C TYR A 142 -23.82 20.14 0.57
N PRO A 143 -23.91 20.68 -0.66
CA PRO A 143 -24.63 21.92 -0.92
C PRO A 143 -26.10 21.81 -0.46
N GLY A 144 -26.45 22.56 0.59
CA GLY A 144 -27.78 22.56 1.19
C GLY A 144 -27.85 21.87 2.57
N ASP A 145 -26.79 21.18 2.98
CA ASP A 145 -26.67 20.72 4.36
C ASP A 145 -26.53 21.93 5.28
N GLU A 146 -27.27 21.93 6.39
CA GLU A 146 -27.04 22.90 7.44
C GLU A 146 -25.63 22.65 7.98
N LEU A 147 -24.78 23.68 7.88
CA LEU A 147 -23.50 23.66 8.59
C LEU A 147 -23.84 23.37 10.06
N PRO A 148 -23.22 22.37 10.70
CA PRO A 148 -23.39 22.21 12.13
C PRO A 148 -23.11 23.58 12.76
N GLU A 149 -24.04 24.06 13.60
CA GLU A 149 -23.79 25.31 14.32
C GLU A 149 -22.39 25.19 14.93
N PRO A 150 -21.52 26.20 14.75
CA PRO A 150 -20.16 26.12 15.26
C PRO A 150 -20.29 25.76 16.73
N GLY A 151 -19.98 24.50 17.03
CA GLY A 151 -20.02 24.02 18.39
C GLY A 151 -19.16 25.00 19.16
N VAL A 152 -19.66 25.50 20.27
CA VAL A 152 -18.84 26.19 21.25
C VAL A 152 -17.87 25.12 21.73
N GLY A 153 -16.81 24.89 20.94
CA GLY A 153 -15.84 23.84 21.18
C GLY A 153 -15.28 24.14 22.55
N GLU A 154 -15.38 23.18 23.47
CA GLU A 154 -14.75 23.29 24.77
C GLU A 154 -13.28 23.64 24.54
N PRO A 155 -12.85 24.86 24.90
CA PRO A 155 -11.51 25.30 24.59
C PRO A 155 -10.58 24.79 25.69
N ASP A 156 -10.40 23.47 25.86
CA ASP A 156 -9.35 22.94 26.77
C ASP A 156 -9.14 21.42 26.77
N SER A 157 -9.24 20.73 25.63
CA SER A 157 -8.49 19.46 25.53
C SER A 157 -7.01 19.82 25.37
N ALA A 158 -6.31 19.95 26.49
CA ALA A 158 -4.85 20.05 26.52
C ALA A 158 -4.27 19.02 25.53
N PRO A 159 -3.25 19.39 24.73
CA PRO A 159 -2.68 18.48 23.75
C PRO A 159 -2.38 17.16 24.47
N PRO A 160 -2.80 16.01 23.90
CA PRO A 160 -2.60 14.71 24.54
C PRO A 160 -1.14 14.63 24.95
N ALA A 161 -0.89 14.39 26.24
CA ALA A 161 0.45 14.34 26.78
C ALA A 161 1.30 13.45 25.86
N ALA A 162 2.45 13.97 25.41
CA ALA A 162 3.33 13.28 24.47
C ALA A 162 3.53 11.84 24.95
N ARG A 163 2.88 10.89 24.26
CA ARG A 163 3.01 9.48 24.59
C ARG A 163 4.46 9.12 24.39
N GLU A 164 5.09 8.59 25.44
CA GLU A 164 6.46 8.10 25.35
C GLU A 164 6.53 7.08 24.20
N VAL A 165 7.33 7.42 23.20
CA VAL A 165 7.44 6.63 21.98
C VAL A 165 8.42 5.50 22.24
N ILE A 166 7.91 4.33 22.61
CA ILE A 166 8.73 3.14 22.80
C ILE A 166 9.03 2.55 21.42
N MET A 167 10.29 2.68 20.98
CA MET A 167 10.79 2.01 19.78
C MET A 167 10.77 0.49 20.02
N GLY A 168 10.04 -0.23 19.18
CA GLY A 168 10.10 -1.69 19.13
C GLY A 168 11.36 -2.16 18.40
N PRO A 169 11.63 -3.49 18.38
CA PRO A 169 12.65 -4.07 17.52
C PRO A 169 12.42 -3.68 16.05
N SER A 170 13.49 -3.32 15.35
CA SER A 170 13.52 -3.11 13.91
C SER A 170 13.49 -4.45 13.14
N ILE A 171 13.42 -4.40 11.80
CA ILE A 171 13.54 -5.61 10.98
C ILE A 171 14.90 -6.28 11.17
N ASP A 172 15.99 -5.50 11.24
CA ASP A 172 17.33 -6.01 11.57
C ASP A 172 17.34 -6.80 12.90
N ASP A 173 16.69 -6.24 13.93
CA ASP A 173 16.60 -6.89 15.24
C ASP A 173 15.74 -8.16 15.19
N ALA A 174 14.61 -8.12 14.48
CA ALA A 174 13.68 -9.23 14.36
C ALA A 174 14.27 -10.40 13.54
N CYS A 175 15.14 -10.10 12.56
CA CYS A 175 15.77 -11.08 11.69
C CYS A 175 17.14 -11.56 12.18
N ALA A 176 17.64 -11.06 13.33
CA ALA A 176 18.95 -11.43 13.87
C ALA A 176 19.13 -12.93 14.12
N ASP A 177 18.03 -13.64 14.41
CA ASP A 177 18.02 -15.09 14.65
C ASP A 177 17.83 -15.93 13.36
N LEU A 178 17.56 -15.29 12.23
CA LEU A 178 17.45 -16.01 10.95
C LEU A 178 18.84 -16.40 10.45
N PRO A 179 19.01 -17.64 9.94
CA PRO A 179 20.24 -18.01 9.26
C PRO A 179 20.50 -17.04 8.10
N TRP A 180 21.53 -16.20 8.23
CA TRP A 180 21.93 -15.18 7.25
C TRP A 180 21.00 -13.95 7.16
N GLY A 181 20.09 -13.75 8.12
CA GLY A 181 19.15 -12.62 8.08
C GLY A 181 18.21 -12.69 6.87
N LEU A 182 17.90 -11.53 6.26
CA LEU A 182 17.18 -11.43 4.99
C LEU A 182 18.12 -11.39 3.78
N HIS A 183 19.44 -11.34 4.00
CA HIS A 183 20.41 -11.37 2.92
C HIS A 183 20.30 -12.68 2.14
N ASP A 184 20.06 -12.56 0.84
CA ASP A 184 19.82 -13.68 -0.07
C ASP A 184 18.54 -14.48 0.17
N ALA A 185 17.58 -13.93 0.92
CA ALA A 185 16.25 -14.51 1.03
C ALA A 185 15.48 -14.36 -0.29
N HIS A 186 14.41 -15.15 -0.43
CA HIS A 186 13.43 -14.97 -1.50
C HIS A 186 12.13 -14.39 -0.93
N LEU A 187 11.72 -13.21 -1.39
CA LEU A 187 10.42 -12.63 -1.10
C LEU A 187 9.37 -13.30 -1.98
N GLU A 188 8.44 -14.04 -1.36
CA GLU A 188 7.36 -14.73 -2.06
C GLU A 188 6.09 -13.87 -2.14
N ALA A 189 5.78 -13.12 -1.07
CA ALA A 189 4.59 -12.28 -1.02
C ALA A 189 4.78 -11.07 -0.10
N LEU A 190 4.10 -9.98 -0.45
CA LEU A 190 3.97 -8.75 0.33
C LEU A 190 2.48 -8.49 0.58
N HIS A 191 2.08 -8.43 1.84
CA HIS A 191 0.74 -8.03 2.25
C HIS A 191 0.81 -6.72 3.04
N VAL A 192 0.00 -5.74 2.66
CA VAL A 192 -0.12 -4.46 3.34
C VAL A 192 -1.58 -4.27 3.74
N ASP A 193 -1.83 -4.25 5.04
CA ASP A 193 -3.12 -3.96 5.65
C ASP A 193 -3.08 -2.53 6.18
N TYR A 194 -3.53 -1.58 5.35
CA TYR A 194 -3.57 -0.17 5.72
C TYR A 194 -4.56 0.06 6.86
N ALA A 195 -5.72 -0.60 6.80
CA ALA A 195 -6.73 -0.53 7.85
C ALA A 195 -6.21 -1.01 9.21
N GLY A 196 -5.36 -2.03 9.22
CA GLY A 196 -4.71 -2.56 10.42
C GLY A 196 -3.38 -1.89 10.77
N GLY A 197 -2.82 -1.02 9.92
CA GLY A 197 -1.50 -0.43 10.11
C GLY A 197 -0.37 -1.46 10.12
N VAL A 198 -0.43 -2.46 9.24
CA VAL A 198 0.48 -3.63 9.24
C VAL A 198 1.01 -3.94 7.85
N ALA A 199 2.28 -4.32 7.76
CA ALA A 199 2.84 -5.00 6.59
C ALA A 199 3.36 -6.40 6.98
N GLU A 200 3.08 -7.40 6.15
CA GLU A 200 3.60 -8.75 6.30
C GLU A 200 4.35 -9.20 5.04
N LEU A 201 5.53 -9.76 5.25
CA LEU A 201 6.36 -10.32 4.20
C LEU A 201 6.46 -11.82 4.40
N THR A 202 6.14 -12.59 3.38
CA THR A 202 6.45 -14.01 3.34
C THR A 202 7.78 -14.19 2.64
N VAL A 203 8.80 -14.57 3.40
CA VAL A 203 10.16 -14.77 2.90
C VAL A 203 10.59 -16.22 3.06
N ARG A 204 11.49 -16.65 2.18
CA ARG A 204 12.21 -17.92 2.30
C ARG A 204 13.70 -17.61 2.48
N PRO A 205 14.26 -17.76 3.68
CA PRO A 205 15.68 -17.48 3.92
C PRO A 205 16.61 -18.30 3.02
N PHE A 206 17.80 -17.77 2.76
CA PHE A 206 18.78 -18.44 1.92
C PHE A 206 19.12 -19.85 2.45
N LYS A 207 19.10 -20.85 1.57
CA LYS A 207 19.33 -22.27 1.91
C LYS A 207 18.39 -22.84 2.98
N SER A 208 17.21 -22.23 3.16
CA SER A 208 16.14 -22.76 3.99
C SER A 208 14.96 -23.20 3.12
N ASP A 209 14.38 -24.35 3.46
CA ASP A 209 13.08 -24.76 2.90
C ASP A 209 11.90 -24.21 3.72
N GLN A 210 12.18 -23.60 4.88
CA GLN A 210 11.16 -23.02 5.73
C GLN A 210 10.80 -21.61 5.26
N ARG A 211 9.49 -21.35 5.21
CA ARG A 211 8.95 -20.02 5.03
C ARG A 211 8.87 -19.34 6.39
N THR A 212 9.20 -18.05 6.40
CA THR A 212 9.13 -17.19 7.57
C THR A 212 8.22 -16.02 7.26
N ARG A 213 7.42 -15.59 8.25
CA ARG A 213 6.63 -14.37 8.13
C ARG A 213 7.27 -13.28 8.95
N LEU A 214 7.61 -12.18 8.30
CA LEU A 214 8.04 -10.96 8.95
C LEU A 214 6.84 -10.01 8.99
N ARG A 215 6.46 -9.58 10.19
CA ARG A 215 5.32 -8.69 10.43
C ARG A 215 5.84 -7.37 10.98
N VAL A 216 5.46 -6.27 10.34
CA VAL A 216 5.71 -4.89 10.74
C VAL A 216 4.41 -4.24 11.19
N GLU A 217 4.40 -3.68 12.38
CA GLU A 217 3.23 -3.04 13.02
C GLU A 217 3.46 -1.54 13.22
N GLY A 218 2.37 -0.78 13.30
CA GLY A 218 2.42 0.68 13.31
C GLY A 218 3.01 1.21 12.01
N LEU A 219 2.56 0.65 10.88
CA LEU A 219 2.99 0.98 9.53
C LEU A 219 2.65 2.44 9.23
N ALA A 220 3.67 3.23 8.90
CA ALA A 220 3.50 4.57 8.35
C ALA A 220 3.34 4.51 6.83
N TYR A 221 4.22 3.75 6.15
CA TYR A 221 4.11 3.52 4.71
C TYR A 221 4.85 2.26 4.27
N CYS A 222 4.48 1.74 3.10
CA CYS A 222 5.19 0.72 2.36
C CYS A 222 5.31 1.20 0.91
N ALA A 223 6.52 1.56 0.46
CA ALA A 223 6.79 2.04 -0.89
C ALA A 223 7.50 0.95 -1.70
N VAL A 224 7.14 0.81 -2.97
CA VAL A 224 7.71 -0.15 -3.91
C VAL A 224 8.13 0.62 -5.16
N ASP A 225 9.42 0.71 -5.40
CA ASP A 225 9.94 1.40 -6.58
C ASP A 225 9.46 0.74 -7.88
N PRO A 226 9.28 1.50 -8.96
CA PRO A 226 9.02 0.93 -10.27
C PRO A 226 10.17 -0.01 -10.68
N PRO A 227 9.86 -1.18 -11.26
CA PRO A 227 10.92 -2.09 -11.68
C PRO A 227 11.63 -1.58 -12.94
N ASP A 228 12.91 -1.91 -13.07
CA ASP A 228 13.66 -1.74 -14.32
C ASP A 228 13.05 -2.66 -15.40
N PRO A 229 12.79 -2.19 -16.64
CA PRO A 229 12.10 -2.89 -17.73
C PRO A 229 12.83 -4.13 -18.30
N ARG A 230 13.41 -4.97 -17.44
CA ARG A 230 14.05 -6.23 -17.84
C ARG A 230 13.00 -7.34 -17.95
N PRO A 231 13.14 -8.28 -18.91
CA PRO A 231 12.16 -9.33 -19.13
C PRO A 231 12.08 -10.26 -17.92
N GLU A 232 10.94 -10.19 -17.23
CA GLU A 232 10.64 -10.94 -16.01
C GLU A 232 10.64 -12.45 -16.22
N ARG A 233 11.12 -13.16 -15.20
CA ARG A 233 10.65 -14.52 -14.91
C ARG A 233 9.70 -14.40 -13.72
N PRO A 234 8.45 -14.89 -13.82
CA PRO A 234 7.60 -15.00 -12.63
C PRO A 234 8.28 -15.90 -11.60
N GLY A 235 8.17 -15.54 -10.32
CA GLY A 235 8.84 -16.24 -9.23
C GLY A 235 9.07 -15.35 -8.02
N ALA A 236 9.55 -15.96 -6.95
CA ALA A 236 9.97 -15.22 -5.76
C ALA A 236 11.16 -14.31 -6.09
N LEU A 237 11.21 -13.14 -5.45
CA LEU A 237 12.27 -12.16 -5.68
C LEU A 237 13.45 -12.46 -4.76
N TRP A 238 14.64 -12.66 -5.31
CA TRP A 238 15.87 -12.65 -4.53
C TRP A 238 16.09 -11.25 -3.97
N ILE A 239 16.22 -11.16 -2.65
CA ILE A 239 16.38 -9.89 -1.94
C ILE A 239 17.71 -9.80 -1.20
N SER A 240 18.24 -8.59 -1.15
CA SER A 240 19.17 -8.14 -0.12
C SER A 240 18.49 -7.04 0.68
N ASP A 241 18.97 -6.75 1.89
CA ASP A 241 18.34 -5.76 2.74
C ASP A 241 19.35 -4.86 3.47
N GLY A 242 18.83 -3.80 4.06
CA GLY A 242 19.56 -2.97 5.00
C GLY A 242 18.67 -1.91 5.65
N SER A 243 19.22 -1.28 6.68
CA SER A 243 18.52 -0.24 7.45
C SER A 243 18.66 1.15 6.84
N GLY A 244 17.67 2.00 7.15
CA GLY A 244 17.61 3.39 6.73
C GLY A 244 16.94 3.59 5.37
N ILE A 245 17.27 4.69 4.70
CA ILE A 245 16.85 4.97 3.33
C ILE A 245 17.98 4.53 2.40
N ALA A 246 17.66 3.79 1.33
CA ALA A 246 18.66 3.42 0.35
C ALA A 246 19.31 4.68 -0.25
N PRO A 247 20.65 4.72 -0.45
CA PRO A 247 21.32 5.92 -0.95
C PRO A 247 20.77 6.44 -2.29
N SER A 248 20.19 5.57 -3.11
CA SER A 248 19.55 5.91 -4.39
C SER A 248 18.12 6.43 -4.26
N ALA A 249 17.51 6.36 -3.07
CA ALA A 249 16.10 6.65 -2.84
C ALA A 249 15.83 7.90 -1.97
N THR A 250 16.90 8.64 -1.61
CA THR A 250 16.79 9.80 -0.69
C THR A 250 15.96 10.96 -1.24
N GLU A 251 15.71 11.00 -2.54
CA GLU A 251 14.93 12.09 -3.17
C GLU A 251 13.42 11.88 -3.05
N HIS A 252 12.94 10.64 -2.95
CA HIS A 252 11.50 10.31 -2.96
C HIS A 252 10.99 9.58 -1.73
N ILE A 253 11.87 9.06 -0.87
CA ILE A 253 11.47 8.43 0.40
C ILE A 253 11.50 9.48 1.52
N PRO A 254 10.36 9.74 2.20
CA PRO A 254 10.31 10.70 3.29
C PRO A 254 11.06 10.17 4.52
N ALA A 255 11.53 11.09 5.36
CA ALA A 255 12.11 10.75 6.65
C ALA A 255 11.10 9.97 7.52
N ALA A 256 11.58 9.01 8.31
CA ALA A 256 10.73 8.29 9.25
C ALA A 256 10.07 9.25 10.25
N PRO A 257 8.76 9.09 10.53
CA PRO A 257 8.13 9.72 11.68
C PRO A 257 8.85 9.36 12.98
N ALA A 258 8.71 10.21 14.01
CA ALA A 258 9.23 9.90 15.33
C ALA A 258 8.63 8.58 15.85
N GLY A 259 9.50 7.63 16.20
CA GLY A 259 9.08 6.31 16.65
C GLY A 259 9.07 5.21 15.59
N CYS A 260 9.39 5.54 14.35
CA CYS A 260 9.45 4.58 13.26
C CYS A 260 10.90 4.31 12.86
N PHE A 261 11.15 3.08 12.40
CA PHE A 261 12.32 2.74 11.60
C PHE A 261 11.95 2.76 10.11
N VAL A 262 12.95 2.94 9.24
CA VAL A 262 12.83 2.61 7.81
C VAL A 262 13.79 1.46 7.52
N HIS A 263 13.29 0.46 6.79
CA HIS A 263 14.08 -0.64 6.27
C HIS A 263 13.86 -0.74 4.77
N TRP A 264 14.91 -1.09 4.02
CA TRP A 264 14.80 -1.32 2.58
C TRP A 264 15.13 -2.77 2.25
N LEU A 265 14.44 -3.29 1.24
CA LEU A 265 14.74 -4.54 0.56
C LEU A 265 15.05 -4.21 -0.89
N PHE A 266 16.17 -4.70 -1.41
CA PHE A 266 16.52 -4.59 -2.81
C PHE A 266 16.18 -5.90 -3.52
N ALA A 267 15.22 -5.86 -4.45
CA ALA A 267 14.81 -6.99 -5.26
C ALA A 267 15.64 -7.07 -6.54
N HIS A 268 16.51 -8.09 -6.63
CA HIS A 268 17.56 -8.19 -7.66
C HIS A 268 16.99 -8.42 -9.07
N GLU A 269 15.91 -9.19 -9.19
CA GLU A 269 15.29 -9.52 -10.48
C GLU A 269 14.74 -8.28 -11.18
N CYS A 270 14.22 -7.33 -10.41
CA CYS A 270 13.56 -6.15 -10.95
C CYS A 270 14.31 -4.83 -10.68
N ASN A 271 15.48 -4.89 -10.03
CA ASN A 271 16.29 -3.70 -9.68
C ASN A 271 15.49 -2.63 -8.92
N ALA A 272 14.56 -3.06 -8.07
CA ALA A 272 13.65 -2.17 -7.35
C ALA A 272 13.90 -2.26 -5.85
N PHE A 273 13.68 -1.16 -5.15
CA PHE A 273 13.63 -1.16 -3.69
C PHE A 273 12.19 -1.27 -3.18
N ILE A 274 12.03 -1.96 -2.07
CA ILE A 274 10.84 -1.95 -1.23
C ILE A 274 11.24 -1.27 0.08
N HIS A 275 10.66 -0.12 0.39
CA HIS A 275 10.89 0.60 1.63
C HIS A 275 9.70 0.41 2.57
N ILE A 276 9.97 -0.04 3.79
CA ILE A 276 8.95 -0.26 4.81
C ILE A 276 9.27 0.60 6.02
N CYS A 277 8.32 1.46 6.39
CA CYS A 277 8.44 2.33 7.55
C CYS A 277 7.40 1.95 8.59
N GLY A 278 7.82 1.49 9.76
CA GLY A 278 6.93 1.07 10.85
C GLY A 278 7.57 1.20 12.22
N ARG A 279 6.83 0.88 13.29
CA ARG A 279 7.27 1.07 14.69
C ARG A 279 7.93 -0.17 15.29
N ARG A 280 7.52 -1.35 14.82
CA ARG A 280 7.97 -2.62 15.37
C ARG A 280 7.93 -3.71 14.30
N ALA A 281 8.96 -4.56 14.26
CA ALA A 281 8.98 -5.79 13.47
C ALA A 281 9.00 -7.03 14.38
N THR A 282 8.43 -8.12 13.89
CA THR A 282 8.43 -9.43 14.55
C THR A 282 8.51 -10.53 13.52
N VAL A 283 9.18 -11.63 13.85
CA VAL A 283 9.24 -12.84 13.04
C VAL A 283 8.30 -13.88 13.64
N ALA A 284 7.47 -14.50 12.78
CA ALA A 284 6.51 -15.55 13.10
C ALA A 284 6.74 -16.82 12.26
#